data_AF-A0A919C044-F1
#
_entry.id   AF-A0A919C044-F1
#
_cell.length_a   1.000
_cell.length_b   1.000
_cell.length_c   1.000
_cell.angle_alpha   90.00
_cell.angle_beta   90.00
_cell.angle_gamma   90.00
#
_symmetry.space_group_name_H-M   'P 1'
#
loop_
_entity.id
_entity.type
_entity.pdbx_description
1 polymer ?
#
loop_
_entity_poly.entity_id
_entity_poly.type
_entity_poly.pdbx_seq_one_letter_code
_entity_poly.pdbx_strand_id
1 'polypeptide(L)'
;MGRRRRRTGDDWKVLARACTALLERVPELVDEHLTELHAYEPAYGRIVPYDQHWQEAQEAMRIGIEMISAPRHSPRRDLEHAELLGRRRAEQGMPLELVVHAYRHAGHLVWDALIEGAGPDAAQLAALMQSATTVWSAVDAQADRASEAYRATEAELRRRTDEQLQALLDALLQGQRAPEMVARAAAGLDLPEQGRYAVVVLRPDRREEREPFHRQVRAEGLRFLWRMRADCEIGVVALDDGTGLDALADLLDGRAPGPGGISPVVTGLTELGRARRLAELALRTCPSGSRQVVRLDRRMTGALIVGQPDLAELLVTDVLGGLLELDPADRAVLLETLDAWLECEGSAGRAAGRLYCHRNTVFNRLRRLEQLTSRSLSRPRDLTEMTLALDAFRLTSSG
;
A
#
# COMPACT_ATOMS: atom_id res chain seq x y z
N MET A 1 -20.88 -21.76 -46.90
CA MET A 1 -20.25 -22.56 -45.82
C MET A 1 -19.37 -23.65 -46.44
N GLY A 2 -18.10 -23.35 -46.68
CA GLY A 2 -17.15 -24.32 -47.26
C GLY A 2 -16.70 -25.34 -46.22
N ARG A 3 -16.93 -26.63 -46.47
CA ARG A 3 -16.43 -27.74 -45.65
C ARG A 3 -14.90 -27.71 -45.63
N ARG A 4 -14.27 -27.40 -44.48
CA ARG A 4 -12.82 -27.58 -44.26
C ARG A 4 -12.47 -29.05 -44.54
N ARG A 5 -11.79 -29.33 -45.65
CA ARG A 5 -11.17 -30.64 -45.92
C ARG A 5 -10.21 -30.96 -44.77
N ARG A 6 -10.25 -32.19 -44.25
CA ARG A 6 -9.24 -32.66 -43.30
C ARG A 6 -7.89 -32.72 -44.02
N ARG A 7 -6.86 -32.13 -43.38
CA ARG A 7 -5.46 -32.12 -43.80
C ARG A 7 -5.04 -33.50 -44.31
N THR A 8 -4.59 -33.59 -45.56
CA THR A 8 -4.02 -34.83 -46.09
C THR A 8 -2.54 -34.95 -45.68
N GLY A 9 -1.98 -36.16 -45.69
CA GLY A 9 -0.57 -36.37 -45.34
C GLY A 9 0.43 -35.65 -46.26
N ASP A 10 -0.02 -35.21 -47.44
CA ASP A 10 0.81 -34.50 -48.41
C ASP A 10 0.86 -32.98 -48.16
N ASP A 11 -0.22 -32.36 -47.65
CA ASP A 11 -0.23 -30.93 -47.27
C ASP A 11 0.81 -30.62 -46.19
N TRP A 12 0.99 -31.56 -45.25
CA TRP A 12 2.02 -31.50 -44.22
C TRP A 12 3.44 -31.49 -44.80
N LYS A 13 3.72 -32.36 -45.78
CA LYS A 13 5.05 -32.48 -46.38
C LYS A 13 5.41 -31.23 -47.19
N VAL A 14 4.42 -30.60 -47.84
CA VAL A 14 4.62 -29.33 -48.55
C VAL A 14 5.02 -28.23 -47.57
N LEU A 15 4.27 -28.07 -46.46
CA LEU A 15 4.60 -27.10 -45.42
C LEU A 15 5.99 -27.36 -44.82
N ALA A 16 6.32 -28.63 -44.51
CA ALA A 16 7.61 -28.99 -43.93
C ALA A 16 8.77 -28.66 -44.87
N ARG A 17 8.66 -28.97 -46.18
CA ARG A 17 9.69 -28.60 -47.16
C ARG A 17 9.84 -27.08 -47.30
N ALA A 18 8.72 -26.35 -47.32
CA ALA A 18 8.74 -24.89 -47.40
C ALA A 18 9.41 -24.28 -46.15
N CYS A 19 9.09 -24.76 -44.95
CA CYS A 19 9.77 -24.35 -43.72
C CYS A 19 11.27 -24.68 -43.73
N THR A 20 11.68 -25.87 -44.20
CA THR A 20 13.10 -26.22 -44.33
C THR A 20 13.84 -25.28 -45.28
N ALA A 21 13.26 -24.96 -46.44
CA ALA A 21 13.86 -24.00 -47.37
C ALA A 21 13.93 -22.59 -46.76
N LEU A 22 12.92 -22.20 -45.99
CA LEU A 22 12.88 -20.88 -45.35
C LEU A 22 13.94 -20.70 -44.27
N LEU A 23 14.37 -21.78 -43.59
CA LEU A 23 15.43 -21.71 -42.58
C LEU A 23 16.75 -21.17 -43.13
N GLU A 24 17.04 -21.38 -44.42
CA GLU A 24 18.24 -20.84 -45.09
C GLU A 24 18.16 -19.32 -45.29
N ARG A 25 16.94 -18.75 -45.34
CA ARG A 25 16.68 -17.32 -45.52
C ARG A 25 16.51 -16.54 -44.22
N VAL A 26 16.56 -17.20 -43.06
CA VAL A 26 16.33 -16.54 -41.75
C VAL A 26 17.19 -15.28 -41.54
N PRO A 27 18.51 -15.26 -41.85
CA PRO A 27 19.31 -14.04 -41.69
C PRO A 27 18.75 -12.84 -42.46
N GLU A 28 18.31 -13.05 -43.70
CA GLU A 28 17.73 -12.00 -44.56
C GLU A 28 16.41 -11.48 -43.99
N LEU A 29 15.54 -12.39 -43.52
CA LEU A 29 14.25 -12.04 -42.93
C LEU A 29 14.42 -11.29 -41.59
N VAL A 30 15.47 -11.61 -40.83
CA VAL A 30 15.77 -10.87 -39.59
C VAL A 30 16.20 -9.44 -39.90
N ASP A 31 17.05 -9.24 -40.91
CA ASP A 31 17.46 -7.91 -41.35
C ASP A 31 16.26 -7.07 -41.80
N GLU A 32 15.37 -7.67 -42.60
CA GLU A 32 14.12 -7.03 -43.04
C GLU A 32 13.23 -6.68 -41.84
N HIS A 33 12.98 -7.65 -40.96
CA HIS A 33 12.16 -7.46 -39.77
C HIS A 33 12.69 -6.35 -38.86
N LEU A 34 13.99 -6.33 -38.57
CA LEU A 34 14.56 -5.30 -37.71
C LEU A 34 14.59 -3.93 -38.38
N THR A 35 14.81 -3.87 -39.69
CA THR A 35 14.71 -2.63 -40.46
C THR A 35 13.31 -2.04 -40.35
N GLU A 36 12.27 -2.86 -40.57
CA GLU A 36 10.88 -2.42 -40.50
C GLU A 36 10.46 -2.06 -39.07
N LEU A 37 10.86 -2.83 -38.05
CA LEU A 37 10.57 -2.50 -36.65
C LEU A 37 11.21 -1.18 -36.22
N HIS A 38 12.47 -0.95 -36.58
CA HIS A 38 13.18 0.29 -36.24
C HIS A 38 12.63 1.49 -37.02
N ALA A 39 12.13 1.28 -38.24
CA ALA A 39 11.41 2.31 -39.00
C ALA A 39 10.03 2.62 -38.42
N TYR A 40 9.33 1.61 -37.86
CA TYR A 40 8.04 1.76 -37.22
C TYR A 40 8.13 2.54 -35.90
N GLU A 41 9.07 2.18 -35.02
CA GLU A 41 9.23 2.82 -33.72
C GLU A 41 10.72 2.87 -33.27
N PRO A 42 11.32 4.07 -33.13
CA PRO A 42 12.71 4.22 -32.68
C PRO A 42 13.01 3.62 -31.30
N ALA A 43 11.99 3.39 -30.45
CA ALA A 43 12.17 2.79 -29.12
C ALA A 43 12.85 1.41 -29.16
N TYR A 44 12.68 0.60 -30.22
CA TYR A 44 13.36 -0.70 -30.33
C TYR A 44 14.89 -0.55 -30.25
N GLY A 45 15.46 0.38 -31.03
CA GLY A 45 16.90 0.63 -31.06
C GLY A 45 17.43 1.40 -29.85
N ARG A 46 16.56 2.09 -29.10
CA ARG A 46 16.93 2.74 -27.83
C ARG A 46 17.02 1.77 -26.66
N ILE A 47 16.17 0.75 -26.64
CA ILE A 47 16.01 -0.16 -25.49
C ILE A 47 16.91 -1.40 -25.65
N VAL A 48 17.08 -1.89 -26.88
CA VAL A 48 17.86 -3.10 -27.17
C VAL A 48 18.95 -2.76 -28.19
N PRO A 49 20.24 -3.03 -27.90
CA PRO A 49 21.30 -2.89 -28.89
C PRO A 49 21.00 -3.71 -30.15
N TYR A 50 21.32 -3.17 -31.33
CA TYR A 50 20.97 -3.80 -32.62
C TYR A 50 21.50 -5.24 -32.73
N ASP A 51 22.79 -5.47 -32.44
CA ASP A 51 23.41 -6.79 -32.55
C ASP A 51 22.73 -7.83 -31.63
N GLN A 52 22.34 -7.40 -30.42
CA GLN A 52 21.58 -8.24 -29.50
C GLN A 52 20.18 -8.52 -30.04
N HIS A 53 19.48 -7.50 -30.55
CA HIS A 53 18.15 -7.65 -31.11
C HIS A 53 18.15 -8.60 -32.30
N TRP A 54 19.18 -8.52 -33.15
CA TRP A 54 19.38 -9.39 -34.31
C TRP A 54 19.57 -10.85 -33.91
N GLN A 55 20.47 -11.13 -32.96
CA GLN A 55 20.68 -12.50 -32.47
C GLN A 55 19.41 -13.10 -31.85
N GLU A 56 18.67 -12.30 -31.08
CA GLU A 56 17.42 -12.73 -30.45
C GLU A 56 16.32 -12.98 -31.48
N ALA A 57 16.15 -12.09 -32.47
CA ALA A 57 15.19 -12.24 -33.55
C ALA A 57 15.52 -13.44 -34.46
N GLN A 58 16.80 -13.66 -34.76
CA GLN A 58 17.27 -14.81 -35.54
C GLN A 58 16.91 -16.13 -34.86
N GLU A 59 17.20 -16.25 -33.55
CA GLU A 59 16.89 -17.46 -32.81
C GLU A 59 15.36 -17.64 -32.67
N ALA A 60 14.61 -16.58 -32.41
CA ALA A 60 13.15 -16.63 -32.32
C ALA A 60 12.50 -17.08 -33.65
N MET A 61 12.91 -16.50 -34.78
CA MET A 61 12.40 -16.87 -36.10
C MET A 61 12.75 -18.31 -36.47
N ARG A 62 13.99 -18.74 -36.21
CA ARG A 62 14.43 -20.11 -36.47
C ARG A 62 13.58 -21.12 -35.69
N ILE A 63 13.43 -20.91 -34.38
CA ILE A 63 12.58 -21.76 -33.53
C ILE A 63 11.12 -21.72 -33.99
N GLY A 64 10.60 -20.54 -34.34
CA GLY A 64 9.23 -20.38 -34.83
C GLY A 64 8.95 -21.18 -36.11
N ILE A 65 9.84 -21.08 -37.10
CA ILE A 65 9.74 -21.81 -38.38
C ILE A 65 9.86 -23.32 -38.18
N GLU A 66 10.81 -23.76 -37.34
CA GLU A 66 10.94 -25.17 -36.96
C GLU A 66 9.64 -25.70 -36.34
N MET A 67 9.00 -24.91 -35.49
CA MET A 67 7.78 -25.31 -34.78
C MET A 67 6.51 -25.31 -35.65
N ILE A 68 6.42 -24.46 -36.68
CA ILE A 68 5.32 -24.48 -37.66
C ILE A 68 5.23 -25.84 -38.38
N SER A 69 6.39 -26.46 -38.64
CA SER A 69 6.53 -27.75 -39.30
C SER A 69 6.91 -28.91 -38.37
N ALA A 70 6.79 -28.72 -37.05
CA ALA A 70 7.04 -29.77 -36.06
C ALA A 70 5.80 -30.66 -35.82
N PRO A 71 5.98 -31.99 -35.61
CA PRO A 71 4.89 -32.88 -35.24
C PRO A 71 4.07 -32.37 -34.05
N ARG A 72 2.77 -32.69 -34.00
CA ARG A 72 1.83 -32.16 -32.97
C ARG A 72 2.24 -32.37 -31.51
N HIS A 73 3.08 -33.37 -31.22
CA HIS A 73 3.55 -33.71 -29.87
C HIS A 73 5.00 -33.27 -29.60
N SER A 74 5.60 -32.48 -30.50
CA SER A 74 6.92 -31.91 -30.26
C SER A 74 6.89 -30.92 -29.09
N PRO A 75 7.96 -30.87 -28.26
CA PRO A 75 8.10 -29.85 -27.24
C PRO A 75 7.98 -28.43 -27.83
N ARG A 76 7.19 -27.57 -27.20
CA ARG A 76 6.90 -26.21 -27.65
C ARG A 76 8.03 -25.23 -27.26
N ARG A 77 9.22 -25.42 -27.83
CA ARG A 77 10.39 -24.56 -27.60
C ARG A 77 10.16 -23.11 -28.00
N ASP A 78 9.29 -22.88 -28.96
CA ASP A 78 8.85 -21.55 -29.36
C ASP A 78 8.14 -20.80 -28.23
N LEU A 79 7.34 -21.50 -27.42
CA LEU A 79 6.68 -20.92 -26.26
C LEU A 79 7.65 -20.67 -25.09
N GLU A 80 8.61 -21.57 -24.88
CA GLU A 80 9.69 -21.38 -23.88
C GLU A 80 10.55 -20.15 -24.23
N HIS A 81 10.92 -20.01 -25.51
CA HIS A 81 11.66 -18.84 -25.99
C HIS A 81 10.83 -17.56 -25.87
N ALA A 82 9.54 -17.60 -26.25
CA ALA A 82 8.64 -16.46 -26.12
C ALA A 82 8.45 -16.02 -24.67
N GLU A 83 8.35 -16.97 -23.73
CA GLU A 83 8.34 -16.68 -22.30
C GLU A 83 9.62 -15.95 -21.86
N LEU A 84 10.80 -16.45 -22.20
CA LEU A 84 12.07 -15.82 -21.84
C LEU A 84 12.21 -14.41 -22.42
N LEU A 85 11.82 -14.22 -23.69
CA LEU A 85 11.86 -12.91 -24.35
C LEU A 85 10.88 -11.94 -23.70
N GLY A 86 9.65 -12.38 -23.38
CA GLY A 86 8.66 -11.58 -22.68
C GLY A 86 9.15 -11.07 -21.33
N ARG A 87 9.79 -11.93 -20.53
CA ARG A 87 10.41 -11.53 -19.24
C ARG A 87 11.50 -10.48 -19.44
N ARG A 88 12.42 -10.71 -20.39
CA ARG A 88 13.53 -9.80 -20.67
C ARG A 88 13.05 -8.43 -21.15
N ARG A 89 12.03 -8.40 -22.01
CA ARG A 89 11.45 -7.14 -22.51
C ARG A 89 10.75 -6.35 -21.41
N ALA A 90 10.12 -7.02 -20.43
CA ALA A 90 9.60 -6.36 -19.23
C ALA A 90 10.72 -5.77 -18.37
N GLU A 91 11.81 -6.50 -18.14
CA GLU A 91 12.99 -6.01 -17.40
C GLU A 91 13.67 -4.81 -18.09
N GLN A 92 13.67 -4.80 -19.42
CA GLN A 92 14.20 -3.71 -20.24
C GLN A 92 13.25 -2.51 -20.38
N GLY A 93 11.99 -2.64 -19.93
CA GLY A 93 10.98 -1.58 -20.03
C GLY A 93 10.46 -1.33 -21.44
N MET A 94 10.50 -2.32 -22.34
CA MET A 94 9.89 -2.21 -23.67
C MET A 94 8.37 -2.24 -23.54
N PRO A 95 7.62 -1.27 -24.10
CA PRO A 95 6.16 -1.30 -24.06
C PRO A 95 5.59 -2.61 -24.64
N LEU A 96 4.60 -3.18 -23.95
CA LEU A 96 4.02 -4.48 -24.32
C LEU A 96 3.44 -4.47 -25.75
N GLU A 97 2.88 -3.36 -26.19
CA GLU A 97 2.37 -3.22 -27.56
C GLU A 97 3.46 -3.41 -28.62
N LEU A 98 4.70 -2.99 -28.34
CA LEU A 98 5.83 -3.18 -29.23
C LEU A 98 6.31 -4.64 -29.22
N VAL A 99 6.27 -5.31 -28.07
CA VAL A 99 6.58 -6.75 -28.01
C VAL A 99 5.59 -7.53 -28.87
N VAL A 100 4.29 -7.27 -28.73
CA VAL A 100 3.24 -7.93 -29.51
C VAL A 100 3.32 -7.56 -31.00
N HIS A 101 3.64 -6.31 -31.33
CA HIS A 101 3.83 -5.86 -32.70
C HIS A 101 4.96 -6.64 -33.39
N ALA A 102 6.10 -6.84 -32.71
CA ALA A 102 7.22 -7.60 -33.25
C ALA A 102 6.83 -9.05 -33.62
N TYR A 103 6.08 -9.75 -32.75
CA TYR A 103 5.60 -11.11 -33.05
C TYR A 103 4.67 -11.15 -34.27
N ARG A 104 3.71 -10.22 -34.35
CA ARG A 104 2.76 -10.16 -35.48
C ARG A 104 3.49 -9.89 -36.78
N HIS A 105 4.40 -8.93 -36.76
CA HIS A 105 5.20 -8.58 -37.92
C HIS A 105 6.08 -9.74 -38.37
N ALA A 106 6.81 -10.40 -37.47
CA ALA A 106 7.61 -11.58 -37.81
C ALA A 106 6.73 -12.71 -38.40
N GLY A 107 5.51 -12.90 -37.86
CA GLY A 107 4.54 -13.84 -38.39
C GLY A 107 4.08 -13.50 -39.82
N HIS A 108 3.80 -12.23 -40.11
CA HIS A 108 3.46 -11.75 -41.45
C HIS A 108 4.61 -12.00 -42.42
N LEU A 109 5.82 -11.60 -42.04
CA LEU A 109 7.02 -11.74 -42.85
C LEU A 109 7.33 -13.21 -43.19
N VAL A 110 7.26 -14.09 -42.19
CA VAL A 110 7.43 -15.54 -42.39
C VAL A 110 6.34 -16.10 -43.31
N TRP A 111 5.08 -15.66 -43.17
CA TRP A 111 3.99 -16.10 -44.02
C TRP A 111 4.18 -15.67 -45.49
N ASP A 112 4.54 -14.41 -45.71
CA ASP A 112 4.77 -13.86 -47.05
C ASP A 112 5.94 -14.60 -47.72
N ALA A 113 7.04 -14.82 -47.00
CA ALA A 113 8.18 -15.57 -47.51
C ALA A 113 7.87 -17.06 -47.82
N LEU A 114 6.95 -17.70 -47.07
CA LEU A 114 6.45 -19.05 -47.40
C LEU A 114 5.65 -19.05 -48.71
N ILE A 115 4.80 -18.04 -48.92
CA ILE A 115 3.98 -17.92 -50.13
C ILE A 115 4.85 -17.63 -51.35
N GLU A 116 5.83 -16.73 -51.23
CA GLU A 116 6.81 -16.46 -52.28
C GLU A 116 7.60 -17.72 -52.68
N GLY A 117 8.04 -18.50 -51.69
CA GLY A 117 8.81 -19.72 -51.90
C GLY A 117 8.04 -20.83 -52.65
N ALA A 118 6.71 -20.85 -52.60
CA ALA A 118 5.89 -21.78 -53.37
C ALA A 118 5.81 -21.44 -54.86
N GLY A 119 6.08 -20.18 -55.24
CA GLY A 119 6.02 -19.71 -56.62
C GLY A 119 4.63 -19.92 -57.26
N PRO A 120 4.55 -20.06 -58.60
CA PRO A 120 3.27 -20.20 -59.31
C PRO A 120 2.64 -21.60 -59.21
N ASP A 121 3.17 -22.51 -58.39
CA ASP A 121 2.62 -23.87 -58.24
C ASP A 121 1.30 -23.86 -57.43
N ALA A 122 0.19 -24.00 -58.15
CA ALA A 122 -1.16 -23.99 -57.58
C ALA A 122 -1.39 -25.08 -56.52
N ALA A 123 -0.72 -26.23 -56.63
CA ALA A 123 -0.86 -27.32 -55.65
C ALA A 123 -0.15 -26.99 -54.34
N GLN A 124 1.05 -26.38 -54.43
CA GLN A 124 1.79 -25.93 -53.25
C GLN A 124 1.09 -24.76 -52.56
N LEU A 125 0.60 -23.79 -53.33
CA LEU A 125 -0.15 -22.65 -52.80
C LEU A 125 -1.42 -23.11 -52.06
N ALA A 126 -2.18 -24.06 -52.63
CA ALA A 126 -3.36 -24.61 -51.99
C ALA A 126 -3.04 -25.35 -50.68
N ALA A 127 -1.90 -26.03 -50.59
CA ALA A 127 -1.45 -26.72 -49.36
C ALA A 127 -1.01 -25.72 -48.27
N LEU A 128 -0.32 -24.64 -48.65
CA LEU A 128 0.05 -23.57 -47.73
C LEU A 128 -1.18 -22.83 -47.21
N MET A 129 -2.11 -22.43 -48.08
CA MET A 129 -3.36 -21.77 -47.68
C MET A 129 -4.19 -22.62 -46.69
N GLN A 130 -4.17 -23.95 -46.83
CA GLN A 130 -4.80 -24.86 -45.86
C GLN A 130 -4.09 -24.90 -44.49
N SER A 131 -2.82 -24.51 -44.44
CA SER A 131 -1.99 -24.44 -43.24
C SER A 131 -2.00 -23.05 -42.57
N ALA A 132 -2.62 -22.04 -43.18
CA ALA A 132 -2.66 -20.66 -42.67
C ALA A 132 -3.15 -20.57 -41.22
N THR A 133 -4.23 -21.27 -40.87
CA THR A 133 -4.73 -21.29 -39.49
C THR A 133 -3.70 -21.86 -38.50
N THR A 134 -2.89 -22.84 -38.91
CA THR A 134 -1.83 -23.38 -38.04
C THR A 134 -0.71 -22.37 -37.82
N VAL A 135 -0.30 -21.65 -38.87
CA VAL A 135 0.72 -20.60 -38.76
C VAL A 135 0.24 -19.47 -37.85
N TRP A 136 -0.95 -18.92 -38.09
CA TRP A 136 -1.51 -17.86 -37.25
C TRP A 136 -1.69 -18.29 -35.80
N SER A 137 -2.22 -19.50 -35.55
CA SER A 137 -2.34 -20.01 -34.18
C SER A 137 -0.98 -20.23 -33.49
N ALA A 138 0.10 -20.48 -34.23
CA ALA A 138 1.43 -20.57 -33.65
C ALA A 138 1.96 -19.18 -33.25
N VAL A 139 1.82 -18.19 -34.14
CA VAL A 139 2.20 -16.79 -33.88
C VAL A 139 1.40 -16.21 -32.71
N ASP A 140 0.07 -16.41 -32.70
CA ASP A 140 -0.79 -15.97 -31.60
C ASP A 140 -0.37 -16.61 -30.27
N ALA A 141 -0.10 -17.93 -30.26
CA ALA A 141 0.34 -18.62 -29.05
C ALA A 141 1.70 -18.11 -28.53
N GLN A 142 2.64 -17.74 -29.42
CA GLN A 142 3.91 -17.14 -29.04
C GLN A 142 3.71 -15.73 -28.46
N ALA A 143 2.92 -14.90 -29.14
CA ALA A 143 2.60 -13.54 -28.68
C ALA A 143 1.87 -13.55 -27.33
N ASP A 144 0.91 -14.46 -27.15
CA ASP A 144 0.18 -14.66 -25.89
C ASP A 144 1.15 -15.07 -24.78
N ARG A 145 2.02 -16.05 -25.03
CA ARG A 145 2.98 -16.53 -24.04
C ARG A 145 4.00 -15.47 -23.63
N ALA A 146 4.51 -14.69 -24.59
CA ALA A 146 5.37 -13.56 -24.31
C ALA A 146 4.65 -12.49 -23.50
N SER A 147 3.39 -12.20 -23.83
CA SER A 147 2.56 -11.20 -23.13
C SER A 147 2.24 -11.60 -21.69
N GLU A 148 1.90 -12.87 -21.45
CA GLU A 148 1.69 -13.42 -20.11
C GLU A 148 2.95 -13.29 -19.25
N ALA A 149 4.09 -13.72 -19.79
CA ALA A 149 5.38 -13.64 -19.11
C ALA A 149 5.79 -12.20 -18.83
N TYR A 150 5.59 -11.29 -19.80
CA TYR A 150 5.81 -9.86 -19.64
C TYR A 150 5.00 -9.29 -18.47
N ARG A 151 3.67 -9.51 -18.48
CA ARG A 151 2.78 -8.95 -17.45
C ARG A 151 3.10 -9.50 -16.05
N ALA A 152 3.42 -10.78 -15.96
CA ALA A 152 3.84 -11.40 -14.70
C ALA A 152 5.14 -10.77 -14.17
N THR A 153 6.13 -10.57 -15.03
CA THR A 153 7.39 -9.91 -14.66
C THR A 153 7.20 -8.45 -14.29
N GLU A 154 6.41 -7.69 -15.07
CA GLU A 154 6.10 -6.30 -14.76
C GLU A 154 5.38 -6.16 -13.42
N ALA A 155 4.40 -7.02 -13.13
CA ALA A 155 3.71 -7.05 -11.85
C ALA A 155 4.67 -7.35 -10.69
N GLU A 156 5.60 -8.30 -10.88
CA GLU A 156 6.62 -8.64 -9.88
C GLU A 156 7.60 -7.47 -9.62
N LEU A 157 8.05 -6.79 -10.68
CA LEU A 157 8.93 -5.62 -10.56
C LEU A 157 8.24 -4.47 -9.82
N ARG A 158 6.97 -4.20 -10.14
CA ARG A 158 6.15 -3.21 -9.42
C ARG A 158 5.97 -3.60 -7.96
N ARG A 159 5.62 -4.85 -7.67
CA ARG A 159 5.47 -5.36 -6.30
C ARG A 159 6.75 -5.18 -5.49
N ARG A 160 7.92 -5.52 -6.03
CA ARG A 160 9.21 -5.33 -5.34
C ARG A 160 9.49 -3.86 -5.05
N THR A 161 9.20 -2.99 -5.99
CA THR A 161 9.37 -1.53 -5.83
C THR A 161 8.45 -1.02 -4.72
N ASP A 162 7.17 -1.40 -4.75
CA ASP A 162 6.19 -1.04 -3.72
C ASP A 162 6.62 -1.56 -2.34
N GLU A 163 7.07 -2.81 -2.25
CA GLU A 163 7.60 -3.41 -1.01
C GLU A 163 8.82 -2.66 -0.48
N GLN A 164 9.72 -2.24 -1.38
CA GLN A 164 10.89 -1.45 -1.01
C GLN A 164 10.49 -0.07 -0.47
N LEU A 165 9.55 0.63 -1.12
CA LEU A 165 9.03 1.92 -0.65
C LEU A 165 8.32 1.78 0.71
N GLN A 166 7.53 0.73 0.87
CA GLN A 166 6.86 0.43 2.14
C GLN A 166 7.84 0.11 3.26
N ALA A 167 8.94 -0.61 2.97
CA ALA A 167 10.00 -0.88 3.94
C ALA A 167 10.73 0.41 4.37
N LEU A 168 10.96 1.34 3.45
CA LEU A 168 11.52 2.66 3.76
C LEU A 168 10.58 3.48 4.66
N LEU A 169 9.28 3.49 4.37
CA LEU A 169 8.28 4.14 5.21
C LEU A 169 8.25 3.52 6.62
N ASP A 170 8.27 2.19 6.71
CA ASP A 170 8.35 1.48 7.99
C ASP A 170 9.62 1.84 8.78
N ALA A 171 10.77 1.98 8.12
CA ALA A 171 12.02 2.38 8.75
C ALA A 171 11.92 3.80 9.34
N LEU A 172 11.35 4.75 8.60
CA LEU A 172 11.09 6.12 9.08
C LEU A 172 10.15 6.12 10.29
N LEU A 173 9.05 5.35 10.22
CA LEU A 173 8.07 5.19 11.32
C LEU A 173 8.67 4.47 12.55
N GLN A 174 9.67 3.63 12.38
CA GLN A 174 10.44 3.04 13.48
C GLN A 174 11.44 4.02 14.08
N GLY A 175 11.69 5.15 13.40
CA GLY A 175 12.59 6.20 13.85
C GLY A 175 14.04 5.96 13.44
N GLN A 176 14.29 5.18 12.38
CA GLN A 176 15.60 5.13 11.75
C GLN A 176 15.92 6.48 11.08
N ARG A 177 17.19 6.91 11.17
CA ARG A 177 17.63 8.26 10.76
C ARG A 177 18.88 8.26 9.87
N ALA A 178 19.22 7.12 9.27
CA ALA A 178 20.36 7.03 8.38
C ALA A 178 20.17 7.96 7.17
N PRO A 179 21.06 8.94 6.91
CA PRO A 179 20.84 9.97 5.89
C PRO A 179 20.53 9.42 4.49
N GLU A 180 21.28 8.40 4.04
CA GLU A 180 21.06 7.76 2.73
C GLU A 180 19.68 7.09 2.61
N MET A 181 19.19 6.48 3.70
CA MET A 181 17.87 5.86 3.75
C MET A 181 16.78 6.94 3.68
N VAL A 182 16.95 8.05 4.40
CA VAL A 182 16.01 9.17 4.41
C VAL A 182 15.92 9.82 3.03
N ALA A 183 17.06 10.07 2.36
CA ALA A 183 17.10 10.61 1.01
C ALA A 183 16.41 9.68 -0.02
N ARG A 184 16.66 8.37 0.08
CA ARG A 184 15.98 7.36 -0.75
C ARG A 184 14.47 7.32 -0.49
N ALA A 185 14.05 7.42 0.76
CA ALA A 185 12.64 7.46 1.13
C ALA A 185 11.97 8.74 0.61
N ALA A 186 12.62 9.89 0.75
CA ALA A 186 12.14 11.17 0.23
C ALA A 186 11.91 11.11 -1.29
N ALA A 187 12.90 10.65 -2.05
CA ALA A 187 12.81 10.51 -3.49
C ALA A 187 11.75 9.47 -3.92
N GLY A 188 11.71 8.32 -3.26
CA GLY A 188 10.80 7.22 -3.62
C GLY A 188 9.34 7.46 -3.24
N LEU A 189 9.09 8.17 -2.13
CA LEU A 189 7.74 8.52 -1.66
C LEU A 189 7.25 9.86 -2.24
N ASP A 190 8.13 10.57 -2.95
CA ASP A 190 7.90 11.92 -3.48
C ASP A 190 7.44 12.88 -2.36
N LEU A 191 8.27 12.95 -1.31
CA LEU A 191 8.09 13.81 -0.14
C LEU A 191 9.41 14.54 0.15
N PRO A 192 9.40 15.84 0.48
CA PRO A 192 10.63 16.55 0.81
C PRO A 192 11.24 16.05 2.14
N GLU A 193 12.57 15.97 2.25
CA GLU A 193 13.19 15.53 3.51
C GLU A 193 12.81 16.41 4.71
N GLN A 194 12.72 17.72 4.46
CA GLN A 194 12.22 18.73 5.38
C GLN A 194 10.86 19.22 4.89
N GLY A 195 9.85 19.12 5.75
CA GLY A 195 8.48 19.40 5.41
C GLY A 195 7.59 19.27 6.64
N ARG A 196 6.37 19.81 6.57
CA ARG A 196 5.43 19.75 7.68
C ARG A 196 4.68 18.41 7.62
N TYR A 197 4.91 17.56 8.61
CA TYR A 197 4.33 16.23 8.67
C TYR A 197 3.55 16.03 9.97
N ALA A 198 2.45 15.28 9.91
CA ALA A 198 1.80 14.70 11.07
C ALA A 198 1.63 13.19 10.86
N VAL A 199 1.57 12.43 11.96
CA VAL A 199 1.25 11.00 11.93
C VAL A 199 -0.10 10.80 12.58
N VAL A 200 -0.94 10.02 11.91
CA VAL A 200 -2.25 9.56 12.39
C VAL A 200 -2.13 8.07 12.67
N VAL A 201 -2.63 7.61 13.82
CA VAL A 201 -2.74 6.18 14.13
C VAL A 201 -4.20 5.89 14.46
N LEU A 202 -4.81 5.04 13.65
CA LEU A 202 -6.21 4.63 13.81
C LEU A 202 -6.24 3.17 14.25
N ARG A 203 -7.14 2.85 15.18
CA ARG A 203 -7.46 1.47 15.53
C ARG A 203 -8.76 1.08 14.82
N PRO A 204 -8.73 0.19 13.81
CA PRO A 204 -9.93 -0.18 13.10
C PRO A 204 -10.87 -1.00 14.02
N ASP A 205 -12.16 -0.67 14.01
CA ASP A 205 -13.20 -1.49 14.63
C ASP A 205 -13.43 -2.74 13.77
N ARG A 206 -12.89 -3.88 14.19
CA ARG A 206 -12.96 -5.17 13.46
C ARG A 206 -14.38 -5.70 13.24
N ARG A 207 -15.42 -5.03 13.77
CA ARG A 207 -16.82 -5.45 13.67
C ARG A 207 -17.50 -5.02 12.38
N GLU A 208 -16.96 -4.07 11.63
CA GLU A 208 -17.53 -3.62 10.36
C GLU A 208 -16.55 -3.91 9.23
N GLU A 209 -16.89 -4.86 8.35
CA GLU A 209 -16.21 -5.07 7.06
C GLU A 209 -16.44 -3.84 6.16
N ARG A 210 -15.70 -2.76 6.41
CA ARG A 210 -15.71 -1.56 5.56
C ARG A 210 -14.56 -1.61 4.56
N GLU A 211 -14.79 -0.96 3.41
CA GLU A 211 -13.69 -0.59 2.54
C GLU A 211 -12.63 0.20 3.30
N PRO A 212 -11.34 -0.01 3.01
CA PRO A 212 -10.28 0.59 3.80
C PRO A 212 -10.28 2.12 3.63
N PHE A 213 -10.34 2.81 4.77
CA PHE A 213 -10.61 4.25 4.91
C PHE A 213 -9.69 5.15 4.08
N HIS A 214 -8.45 4.73 3.85
CA HIS A 214 -7.45 5.46 3.07
C HIS A 214 -7.87 5.81 1.63
N ARG A 215 -8.82 5.08 1.02
CA ARG A 215 -9.28 5.38 -0.35
C ARG A 215 -10.23 6.58 -0.44
N GLN A 216 -10.87 6.96 0.67
CA GLN A 216 -11.94 7.97 0.69
C GLN A 216 -11.45 9.35 1.19
N VAL A 217 -10.24 9.42 1.73
CA VAL A 217 -9.69 10.66 2.30
C VAL A 217 -8.77 11.33 1.27
N ARG A 218 -9.33 12.29 0.53
CA ARG A 218 -8.58 13.28 -0.23
C ARG A 218 -9.09 14.65 0.17
N ALA A 219 -8.17 15.54 0.51
CA ALA A 219 -8.48 16.91 0.83
C ALA A 219 -7.38 17.79 0.23
N GLU A 220 -7.77 18.97 -0.27
CA GLU A 220 -6.81 19.96 -0.73
C GLU A 220 -5.88 20.33 0.43
N GLY A 221 -4.58 20.40 0.15
CA GLY A 221 -3.56 20.72 1.16
C GLY A 221 -3.14 19.57 2.08
N LEU A 222 -3.64 18.35 1.87
CA LEU A 222 -3.30 17.15 2.64
C LEU A 222 -2.94 15.98 1.72
N ARG A 223 -1.68 15.50 1.80
CA ARG A 223 -1.25 14.28 1.11
C ARG A 223 -1.04 13.16 2.14
N PHE A 224 -1.71 12.03 1.91
CA PHE A 224 -1.69 10.88 2.82
C PHE A 224 -0.86 9.73 2.25
N LEU A 225 0.00 9.15 3.09
CA LEU A 225 0.66 7.87 2.86
C LEU A 225 0.28 6.91 3.97
N TRP A 226 -0.45 5.86 3.62
CA TRP A 226 -0.98 4.91 4.59
C TRP A 226 -0.14 3.63 4.66
N ARG A 227 0.06 3.15 5.88
CA ARG A 227 0.70 1.89 6.21
C ARG A 227 -0.26 1.06 7.06
N MET A 228 -0.66 -0.09 6.53
CA MET A 228 -1.56 -1.02 7.21
C MET A 228 -0.76 -1.98 8.09
N ARG A 229 -1.21 -2.20 9.32
CA ARG A 229 -0.71 -3.22 10.24
C ARG A 229 -1.88 -4.07 10.75
N ALA A 230 -1.58 -5.20 11.39
CA ALA A 230 -2.61 -6.13 11.84
C ALA A 230 -3.57 -5.52 12.89
N ASP A 231 -3.11 -4.56 13.67
CA ASP A 231 -3.77 -3.97 14.84
C ASP A 231 -4.07 -2.47 14.71
N CYS A 232 -3.47 -1.79 13.74
CA CYS A 232 -3.64 -0.36 13.50
C CYS A 232 -3.40 0.04 12.04
N GLU A 233 -3.92 1.20 11.67
CA GLU A 233 -3.61 1.90 10.43
C GLU A 233 -2.79 3.15 10.77
N ILE A 234 -1.64 3.33 10.13
CA ILE A 234 -0.75 4.46 10.35
C ILE A 234 -0.75 5.32 9.08
N GLY A 235 -1.15 6.58 9.18
CA GLY A 235 -1.10 7.55 8.10
C GLY A 235 0.00 8.60 8.34
N VAL A 236 0.92 8.75 7.41
CA VAL A 236 1.79 9.94 7.33
C VAL A 236 1.07 10.98 6.49
N VAL A 237 0.90 12.18 7.05
CA VAL A 237 0.20 13.29 6.42
C VAL A 237 1.19 14.42 6.16
N ALA A 238 1.45 14.71 4.89
CA ALA A 238 2.16 15.93 4.50
C ALA A 238 1.15 17.08 4.45
N LEU A 239 1.51 18.18 5.11
CA LEU A 239 0.67 19.36 5.33
C LEU A 239 1.21 20.52 4.51
N ASP A 240 0.35 21.14 3.70
CA ASP A 240 0.68 22.38 3.01
C ASP A 240 0.76 23.57 3.97
N ASP A 241 1.41 24.64 3.53
CA ASP A 241 1.50 25.90 4.26
C ASP A 241 0.11 26.48 4.53
N GLY A 242 -0.20 26.71 5.82
CA GLY A 242 -1.52 27.18 6.27
C GLY A 242 -2.48 26.07 6.72
N THR A 243 -2.25 24.81 6.34
CA THR A 243 -3.08 23.69 6.81
C THR A 243 -2.66 23.27 8.22
N GLY A 244 -3.61 23.31 9.17
CA GLY A 244 -3.42 22.97 10.57
C GLY A 244 -3.93 21.57 10.94
N LEU A 245 -3.63 21.14 12.17
CA LEU A 245 -4.13 19.86 12.70
C LEU A 245 -5.64 19.85 12.95
N ASP A 246 -6.29 21.01 13.08
CA ASP A 246 -7.76 21.12 13.21
C ASP A 246 -8.44 20.58 11.94
N ALA A 247 -8.01 21.03 10.76
CA ALA A 247 -8.56 20.55 9.49
C ALA A 247 -8.36 19.03 9.31
N LEU A 248 -7.22 18.50 9.75
CA LEU A 248 -6.96 17.06 9.73
C LEU A 248 -7.87 16.31 10.71
N ALA A 249 -8.06 16.82 11.93
CA ALA A 249 -8.95 16.21 12.91
C ALA A 249 -10.40 16.21 12.42
N ASP A 250 -10.90 17.34 11.92
CA ASP A 250 -12.27 17.50 11.40
C ASP A 250 -12.55 16.59 10.19
N LEU A 251 -11.54 16.39 9.33
CA LEU A 251 -11.65 15.49 8.19
C LEU A 251 -11.81 14.02 8.61
N LEU A 252 -11.14 13.63 9.71
CA LEU A 252 -11.13 12.26 10.22
C LEU A 252 -12.31 11.99 11.15
N ASP A 253 -12.82 13.02 11.82
CA ASP A 253 -13.90 12.88 12.80
C ASP A 253 -15.18 12.37 12.14
N GLY A 254 -15.82 11.38 12.79
CA GLY A 254 -16.99 10.68 12.27
C GLY A 254 -16.78 9.80 11.04
N ARG A 255 -15.61 9.85 10.38
CA ARG A 255 -15.30 9.03 9.20
C ARG A 255 -14.32 7.90 9.48
N ALA A 256 -13.46 8.05 10.49
CA ALA A 256 -12.50 7.03 10.87
C ALA A 256 -13.17 5.70 11.26
N PRO A 257 -12.55 4.54 10.97
CA PRO A 257 -13.11 3.23 11.28
C PRO A 257 -13.10 2.88 12.77
N GLY A 258 -12.58 3.76 13.63
CA GLY A 258 -12.48 3.57 15.07
C GLY A 258 -11.72 4.74 15.72
N PRO A 259 -11.30 4.61 16.99
CA PRO A 259 -10.59 5.68 17.67
C PRO A 259 -9.23 5.95 17.01
N GLY A 260 -8.80 7.21 17.05
CA GLY A 260 -7.58 7.65 16.42
C GLY A 260 -6.78 8.63 17.27
N GLY A 261 -5.47 8.66 17.05
CA GLY A 261 -4.56 9.65 17.62
C GLY A 261 -3.79 10.40 16.53
N ILE A 262 -3.63 11.70 16.69
CA ILE A 262 -2.85 12.57 15.78
C ILE A 262 -1.66 13.14 16.54
N SER A 263 -0.47 13.02 15.96
CA SER A 263 0.75 13.61 16.50
C SER A 263 0.76 15.14 16.38
N PRO A 264 1.63 15.83 17.12
CA PRO A 264 2.03 17.19 16.75
C PRO A 264 2.65 17.23 15.35
N VAL A 265 2.69 18.41 14.75
CA VAL A 265 3.40 18.63 13.49
C VAL A 265 4.90 18.53 13.73
N VAL A 266 5.60 17.79 12.89
CA VAL A 266 7.05 17.67 12.85
C VAL A 266 7.58 18.24 11.53
N THR A 267 8.87 18.54 11.47
CA THR A 267 9.47 19.35 10.39
C THR A 267 10.32 18.56 9.39
N GLY A 268 10.41 17.23 9.54
CA GLY A 268 11.11 16.39 8.58
C GLY A 268 10.87 14.90 8.78
N LEU A 269 11.29 14.11 7.78
CA LEU A 269 11.06 12.67 7.74
C LEU A 269 11.73 11.91 8.90
N THR A 270 12.85 12.42 9.44
CA THR A 270 13.59 11.81 10.56
C THR A 270 12.82 11.85 11.89
N GLU A 271 11.79 12.69 11.98
CA GLU A 271 10.94 12.83 13.15
C GLU A 271 9.70 11.93 13.11
N LEU A 272 9.40 11.27 11.97
CA LEU A 272 8.19 10.46 11.80
C LEU A 272 8.07 9.35 12.84
N GLY A 273 9.17 8.72 13.25
CA GLY A 273 9.14 7.71 14.31
C GLY A 273 8.78 8.28 15.68
N ARG A 274 9.17 9.54 15.98
CA ARG A 274 8.71 10.24 17.19
C ARG A 274 7.24 10.61 17.06
N ALA A 275 6.83 11.17 15.92
CA ALA A 275 5.45 11.53 15.62
C ALA A 275 4.50 10.31 15.77
N ARG A 276 4.87 9.14 15.24
CA ARG A 276 4.10 7.90 15.42
C ARG A 276 3.88 7.56 16.90
N ARG A 277 4.94 7.53 17.71
CA ARG A 277 4.82 7.23 19.15
C ARG A 277 3.91 8.24 19.87
N LEU A 278 3.98 9.51 19.48
CA LEU A 278 3.12 10.57 20.02
C LEU A 278 1.65 10.40 19.60
N ALA A 279 1.39 10.00 18.36
CA ALA A 279 0.05 9.64 17.90
C ALA A 279 -0.50 8.39 18.63
N GLU A 280 0.34 7.38 18.88
CA GLU A 280 -0.05 6.20 19.67
C GLU A 280 -0.42 6.56 21.11
N LEU A 281 0.32 7.48 21.74
CA LEU A 281 -0.04 8.00 23.06
C LEU A 281 -1.39 8.73 23.02
N ALA A 282 -1.62 9.57 22.02
CA ALA A 282 -2.91 10.24 21.85
C ALA A 282 -4.06 9.23 21.71
N LEU A 283 -3.90 8.21 20.87
CA LEU A 283 -4.87 7.14 20.69
C LEU A 283 -5.18 6.41 22.01
N ARG A 284 -4.17 6.17 22.85
CA ARG A 284 -4.37 5.51 24.15
C ARG A 284 -5.12 6.36 25.17
N THR A 285 -5.31 7.66 24.92
CA THR A 285 -6.19 8.52 25.74
C THR A 285 -7.67 8.40 25.36
N CYS A 286 -7.99 7.76 24.23
CA CYS A 286 -9.36 7.57 23.80
C CYS A 286 -10.07 6.55 24.70
N PRO A 287 -11.31 6.84 25.17
CA PRO A 287 -12.12 5.88 25.90
C PRO A 287 -12.42 4.63 25.07
N SER A 288 -12.59 3.49 25.74
CA SER A 288 -13.04 2.26 25.11
C SER A 288 -14.39 2.44 24.40
N GLY A 289 -14.48 1.93 23.18
CA GLY A 289 -15.67 2.06 22.33
C GLY A 289 -15.88 3.46 21.70
N SER A 290 -15.00 4.43 21.95
CA SER A 290 -15.05 5.71 21.25
C SER A 290 -14.62 5.56 19.79
N ARG A 291 -15.16 6.42 18.92
CA ARG A 291 -14.75 6.57 17.51
C ARG A 291 -14.05 7.92 17.26
N GLN A 292 -13.63 8.58 18.34
CA GLN A 292 -13.03 9.90 18.27
C GLN A 292 -11.60 9.82 17.78
N VAL A 293 -11.23 10.77 16.93
CA VAL A 293 -9.84 11.02 16.57
C VAL A 293 -9.35 12.23 17.36
N VAL A 294 -8.37 12.02 18.23
CA VAL A 294 -7.89 13.06 19.15
C VAL A 294 -6.47 13.50 18.79
N ARG A 295 -6.19 14.78 18.99
CA ARG A 295 -4.84 15.32 18.86
C ARG A 295 -4.09 15.23 20.18
N LEU A 296 -2.80 14.92 20.12
CA LEU A 296 -1.96 14.84 21.30
C LEU A 296 -1.91 16.17 22.07
N ASP A 297 -1.82 17.30 21.37
CA ASP A 297 -1.70 18.62 21.97
C ASP A 297 -2.94 19.07 22.76
N ARG A 298 -4.08 18.41 22.56
CA ARG A 298 -5.31 18.57 23.35
C ARG A 298 -5.47 17.53 24.46
N ARG A 299 -4.57 16.55 24.56
CA ARG A 299 -4.64 15.40 25.49
C ARG A 299 -3.33 15.16 26.24
N MET A 300 -2.48 16.19 26.40
CA MET A 300 -1.11 16.03 26.91
C MET A 300 -1.04 15.37 28.30
N THR A 301 -1.92 15.75 29.23
CA THR A 301 -1.97 15.17 30.59
C THR A 301 -2.28 13.68 30.56
N GLY A 302 -3.36 13.30 29.86
CA GLY A 302 -3.72 11.90 29.67
C GLY A 302 -2.61 11.12 28.95
N ALA A 303 -1.92 11.74 27.99
CA ALA A 303 -0.81 11.11 27.28
C ALA A 303 0.42 10.85 28.18
N LEU A 304 0.73 11.75 29.11
CA LEU A 304 1.77 11.54 30.12
C LEU A 304 1.42 10.37 31.05
N ILE A 305 0.16 10.31 31.50
CA ILE A 305 -0.36 9.24 32.35
C ILE A 305 -0.26 7.89 31.65
N VAL A 306 -0.85 7.75 30.46
CA VAL A 306 -0.79 6.46 29.74
C VAL A 306 0.64 6.14 29.32
N GLY A 307 1.49 7.13 29.10
CA GLY A 307 2.91 6.94 28.77
C GLY A 307 3.75 6.32 29.88
N GLN A 308 3.28 6.35 31.13
CA GLN A 308 3.98 5.84 32.32
C GLN A 308 3.01 5.05 33.23
N PRO A 309 2.54 3.86 32.79
CA PRO A 309 1.50 3.11 33.50
C PRO A 309 1.88 2.76 34.94
N ASP A 310 3.13 2.35 35.18
CA ASP A 310 3.60 1.99 36.53
C ASP A 310 3.57 3.18 37.49
N LEU A 311 3.98 4.38 37.01
CA LEU A 311 3.89 5.61 37.81
C LEU A 311 2.44 6.05 38.02
N ALA A 312 1.58 5.85 37.01
CA ALA A 312 0.15 6.13 37.13
C ALA A 312 -0.51 5.22 38.18
N GLU A 313 -0.17 3.93 38.23
CA GLU A 313 -0.67 3.00 39.24
C GLU A 313 -0.18 3.36 40.65
N LEU A 314 1.12 3.70 40.79
CA LEU A 314 1.66 4.18 42.06
C LEU A 314 0.96 5.45 42.53
N LEU A 315 0.71 6.41 41.63
CA LEU A 315 -0.01 7.64 41.94
C LEU A 315 -1.46 7.37 42.39
N VAL A 316 -2.16 6.46 41.69
CA VAL A 316 -3.53 6.07 42.05
C VAL A 316 -3.55 5.41 43.44
N THR A 317 -2.61 4.50 43.72
CA THR A 317 -2.51 3.84 45.01
C THR A 317 -2.16 4.81 46.14
N ASP A 318 -1.20 5.72 45.94
CA ASP A 318 -0.80 6.70 46.96
C ASP A 318 -1.91 7.71 47.27
N VAL A 319 -2.56 8.25 46.23
CA VAL A 319 -3.51 9.35 46.38
C VAL A 319 -4.93 8.85 46.63
N LEU A 320 -5.37 7.80 45.94
CA LEU A 320 -6.74 7.28 46.01
C LEU A 320 -6.85 5.99 46.80
N GLY A 321 -5.76 5.41 47.34
CA GLY A 321 -5.77 4.12 48.03
C GLY A 321 -6.88 3.97 49.09
N GLY A 322 -6.97 4.92 50.03
CA GLY A 322 -8.02 4.91 51.06
C GLY A 322 -9.45 5.08 50.51
N LEU A 323 -9.59 5.65 49.31
CA LEU A 323 -10.88 5.72 48.60
C LEU A 323 -11.21 4.40 47.89
N LEU A 324 -10.19 3.68 47.40
CA LEU A 324 -10.34 2.40 46.72
C LEU A 324 -10.79 1.27 47.66
N GLU A 325 -10.52 1.39 48.96
CA GLU A 325 -10.95 0.45 50.01
C GLU A 325 -12.46 0.52 50.32
N LEU A 326 -13.15 1.57 49.89
CA LEU A 326 -14.59 1.71 50.12
C LEU A 326 -15.41 0.76 49.24
N ASP A 327 -16.65 0.53 49.66
CA ASP A 327 -17.66 -0.12 48.83
C ASP A 327 -17.77 0.57 47.45
N PRO A 328 -17.92 -0.18 46.34
CA PRO A 328 -17.91 0.37 44.99
C PRO A 328 -18.91 1.51 44.75
N ALA A 329 -20.10 1.45 45.38
CA ALA A 329 -21.13 2.49 45.27
C ALA A 329 -20.70 3.80 45.95
N ASP A 330 -20.14 3.71 47.17
CA ASP A 330 -19.64 4.85 47.93
C ASP A 330 -18.45 5.51 47.21
N ARG A 331 -17.52 4.69 46.71
CA ARG A 331 -16.38 5.13 45.90
C ARG A 331 -16.82 5.88 44.65
N ALA A 332 -17.77 5.31 43.89
CA ALA A 332 -18.27 5.90 42.65
C ALA A 332 -18.87 7.30 42.91
N VAL A 333 -19.68 7.44 43.95
CA VAL A 333 -20.31 8.71 44.33
C VAL A 333 -19.28 9.79 44.70
N LEU A 334 -18.21 9.42 45.41
CA LEU A 334 -17.15 10.36 45.78
C LEU A 334 -16.31 10.77 44.55
N LEU A 335 -15.93 9.83 43.70
CA LEU A 335 -15.20 10.12 42.45
C LEU A 335 -16.03 10.99 41.49
N GLU A 336 -17.32 10.71 41.35
CA GLU A 336 -18.26 11.53 40.57
C GLU A 336 -18.38 12.95 41.14
N THR A 337 -18.39 13.09 42.47
CA THR A 337 -18.45 14.40 43.12
C THR A 337 -17.17 15.21 42.90
N LEU A 338 -16.00 14.57 42.97
CA LEU A 338 -14.72 15.21 42.68
C LEU A 338 -14.67 15.72 41.23
N ASP A 339 -15.06 14.88 40.29
CA ASP A 339 -15.08 15.23 38.87
C ASP A 339 -16.01 16.40 38.56
N ALA A 340 -17.28 16.31 38.99
CA ALA A 340 -18.24 17.39 38.79
C ALA A 340 -17.77 18.70 39.44
N TRP A 341 -17.05 18.63 40.56
CA TRP A 341 -16.46 19.79 41.21
C TRP A 341 -15.30 20.40 40.41
N LEU A 342 -14.41 19.57 39.85
CA LEU A 342 -13.31 19.99 38.96
C LEU A 342 -13.85 20.62 37.67
N GLU A 343 -14.82 19.98 37.02
CA GLU A 343 -15.48 20.52 35.81
C GLU A 343 -16.25 21.83 36.09
N CYS A 344 -16.71 22.02 37.33
CA CYS A 344 -17.30 23.27 37.79
C CYS A 344 -16.27 24.26 38.35
N GLU A 345 -15.00 24.14 37.98
CA GLU A 345 -13.86 25.00 38.37
C GLU A 345 -13.79 25.24 39.88
N GLY A 346 -14.07 24.20 40.68
CA GLY A 346 -14.02 24.27 42.13
C GLY A 346 -15.29 24.82 42.83
N SER A 347 -16.38 25.02 42.09
CA SER A 347 -17.63 25.54 42.66
C SER A 347 -18.56 24.43 43.17
N ALA A 348 -18.63 24.27 44.49
CA ALA A 348 -19.56 23.32 45.13
C ALA A 348 -21.05 23.61 44.81
N GLY A 349 -21.41 24.88 44.58
CA GLY A 349 -22.78 25.26 44.21
C GLY A 349 -23.15 24.80 42.81
N ARG A 350 -22.27 25.01 41.82
CA ARG A 350 -22.46 24.54 40.45
C ARG A 350 -22.44 23.00 40.39
N ALA A 351 -21.51 22.37 41.09
CA ALA A 351 -21.43 20.91 41.19
C ALA A 351 -22.69 20.29 41.80
N ALA A 352 -23.26 20.92 42.84
CA ALA A 352 -24.51 20.46 43.46
C ALA A 352 -25.70 20.48 42.48
N GLY A 353 -25.78 21.52 41.65
CA GLY A 353 -26.77 21.59 40.57
C GLY A 353 -26.61 20.47 39.53
N ARG A 354 -25.37 20.18 39.12
CA ARG A 354 -25.07 19.10 38.16
C ARG A 354 -25.32 17.70 38.72
N LEU A 355 -25.08 17.51 40.01
CA LEU A 355 -25.29 16.24 40.74
C LEU A 355 -26.70 16.10 41.32
N TYR A 356 -27.60 17.06 41.06
CA TYR A 356 -28.97 17.08 41.59
C TYR A 356 -29.05 16.87 43.11
N CYS A 357 -28.16 17.53 43.87
CA CYS A 357 -28.12 17.42 45.33
C CYS A 357 -27.96 18.78 46.01
N HIS A 358 -28.05 18.82 47.34
CA HIS A 358 -27.83 20.06 48.09
C HIS A 358 -26.33 20.40 48.19
N ARG A 359 -25.96 21.69 48.18
CA ARG A 359 -24.57 22.16 48.28
C ARG A 359 -23.81 21.58 49.48
N ASN A 360 -24.49 21.41 50.62
CA ASN A 360 -23.91 20.81 51.82
C ASN A 360 -23.49 19.36 51.60
N THR A 361 -24.21 18.61 50.77
CA THR A 361 -23.87 17.22 50.43
C THR A 361 -22.56 17.18 49.65
N VAL A 362 -22.38 18.07 48.67
CA VAL A 362 -21.10 18.22 47.95
C VAL A 362 -19.97 18.57 48.91
N PHE A 363 -20.15 19.56 49.78
CA PHE A 363 -19.13 19.90 50.79
C PHE A 363 -18.76 18.73 51.69
N ASN A 364 -19.74 17.99 52.19
CA ASN A 364 -19.49 16.82 53.05
C ASN A 364 -18.71 15.73 52.30
N ARG A 365 -19.04 15.48 51.03
CA ARG A 365 -18.33 14.52 50.17
C ARG A 365 -16.90 14.97 49.86
N LEU A 366 -16.68 16.25 49.54
CA LEU A 366 -15.34 16.81 49.33
C LEU A 366 -14.49 16.75 50.60
N ARG A 367 -15.07 17.04 51.77
CA ARG A 367 -14.36 16.87 53.05
C ARG A 367 -14.00 15.40 53.32
N ARG A 368 -14.91 14.46 53.01
CA ARG A 368 -14.64 13.02 53.12
C ARG A 368 -13.51 12.60 52.17
N LEU A 369 -13.45 13.16 50.95
CA LEU A 369 -12.33 12.94 50.03
C LEU A 369 -11.01 13.44 50.61
N GLU A 370 -10.95 14.66 51.16
CA GLU A 370 -9.72 15.19 51.79
C GLU A 370 -9.25 14.31 52.97
N GLN A 371 -10.18 13.76 53.74
CA GLN A 371 -9.88 12.84 54.85
C GLN A 371 -9.33 11.50 54.39
N LEU A 372 -9.94 10.89 53.37
CA LEU A 372 -9.55 9.56 52.86
C LEU A 372 -8.24 9.59 52.07
N THR A 373 -7.96 10.70 51.39
CA THR A 373 -6.75 10.87 50.55
C THR A 373 -5.61 11.56 51.30
N SER A 374 -5.89 12.12 52.49
CA SER A 374 -4.96 13.01 53.22
C SER A 374 -4.49 14.23 52.41
N ARG A 375 -5.20 14.61 51.35
CA ARG A 375 -4.87 15.73 50.44
C ARG A 375 -5.86 16.86 50.58
N SER A 376 -5.40 18.11 50.55
CA SER A 376 -6.31 19.26 50.59
C SER A 376 -6.61 19.80 49.20
N LEU A 377 -7.89 19.92 48.88
CA LEU A 377 -8.39 20.53 47.64
C LEU A 377 -8.11 22.04 47.56
N SER A 378 -7.74 22.66 48.68
CA SER A 378 -7.34 24.07 48.74
C SER A 378 -5.84 24.29 48.46
N ARG A 379 -5.02 23.23 48.51
CA ARG A 379 -3.58 23.31 48.24
C ARG A 379 -3.32 22.94 46.78
N PRO A 380 -2.72 23.82 45.97
CA PRO A 380 -2.56 23.58 44.52
C PRO A 380 -1.80 22.28 44.17
N ARG A 381 -0.79 21.90 44.97
CA ARG A 381 -0.02 20.66 44.76
C ARG A 381 -0.88 19.41 45.00
N ASP A 382 -1.57 19.37 46.13
CA ASP A 382 -2.51 18.30 46.50
C ASP A 382 -3.64 18.17 45.47
N LEU A 383 -4.21 19.29 45.02
CA LEU A 383 -5.24 19.33 43.98
C LEU A 383 -4.74 18.76 42.65
N THR A 384 -3.49 19.09 42.28
CA THR A 384 -2.87 18.55 41.05
C THR A 384 -2.69 17.04 41.15
N GLU A 385 -2.19 16.54 42.28
CA GLU A 385 -2.04 15.10 42.52
C GLU A 385 -3.40 14.37 42.49
N MET A 386 -4.42 14.93 43.13
CA MET A 386 -5.79 14.39 43.08
C MET A 386 -6.37 14.37 41.66
N THR A 387 -6.15 15.42 40.87
CA THR A 387 -6.65 15.50 39.49
C THR A 387 -5.96 14.45 38.61
N LEU A 388 -4.62 14.35 38.70
CA LEU A 388 -3.85 13.36 37.94
C LEU A 388 -4.20 11.92 38.36
N ALA A 389 -4.39 11.67 39.64
CA ALA A 389 -4.79 10.35 40.14
C ALA A 389 -6.20 9.97 39.67
N LEU A 390 -7.14 10.92 39.65
CA LEU A 390 -8.49 10.70 39.10
C LEU A 390 -8.45 10.36 37.61
N ASP A 391 -7.69 11.13 36.82
CA ASP A 391 -7.52 10.89 35.38
C ASP A 391 -6.86 9.52 35.12
N ALA A 392 -5.82 9.19 35.89
CA ALA A 392 -5.15 7.89 35.83
C ALA A 392 -6.11 6.74 36.14
N PHE A 393 -6.86 6.83 37.24
CA PHE A 393 -7.84 5.83 37.61
C PHE A 393 -8.88 5.59 36.52
N ARG A 394 -9.34 6.65 35.83
CA ARG A 394 -10.33 6.53 34.75
C ARG A 394 -9.76 5.87 33.50
N LEU A 395 -8.56 6.27 33.11
CA LEU A 395 -7.89 5.75 31.92
C LEU A 395 -7.49 4.27 32.09
N THR A 396 -7.16 3.83 33.31
CA THR A 396 -6.87 2.42 33.61
C THR A 396 -8.14 1.59 33.81
N SER A 397 -9.19 2.14 34.43
CA SER A 397 -10.47 1.44 34.65
C SER A 397 -11.34 1.31 33.40
N SER A 398 -11.05 2.09 32.36
CA SER A 398 -11.74 2.02 31.06
C SER A 398 -11.08 1.03 30.09
N GLY A 399 -9.95 0.42 30.47
CA GLY A 399 -9.11 -0.44 29.63
C GLY A 399 -9.55 -1.90 29.54
#